data_AF-Q55G99-F1
#
_entry.id   AF-Q55G99-F1
#
_cell.length_a   1.000
_cell.length_b   1.000
_cell.length_c   1.000
_cell.angle_alpha   90.00
_cell.angle_beta   90.00
_cell.angle_gamma   90.00
#
_symmetry.space_group_name_H-M   'P 1'
#
loop_
_entity.id
_entity.type
_entity.pdbx_description
1 polymer ?
#
loop_
_entity_poly.entity_id
_entity_poly.type
_entity_poly.pdbx_seq_one_letter_code
_entity_poly.pdbx_strand_id
1 'polypeptide(L)'
;MKLFLFLAIILIIGNVSSKPVIPFSYPLYKQCDSRWGNDLIITETICDVGCLMSSCSMAIGGKGITIDDGISNPGSLNTWLKSNSGYEGDNLLVESSLENVSNKINYVGSFPSSQYTMDDIISMLNKKDLILIINVNQGSHFVLATGYDTTESDYVYVNDPGFTKSYYTYQDIVGYRIFKM
;
A
#
# COMPACT_ATOMS: atom_id res chain seq x y z
N MET A 1 -17.90 61.73 5.40
CA MET A 1 -17.87 60.82 6.56
C MET A 1 -17.75 59.39 6.03
N LYS A 2 -16.55 58.79 6.03
CA LYS A 2 -16.33 57.42 5.53
C LYS A 2 -16.61 56.44 6.68
N LEU A 3 -17.72 55.72 6.60
CA LEU A 3 -18.11 54.71 7.57
C LEU A 3 -17.35 53.42 7.25
N PHE A 4 -16.39 53.05 8.09
CA PHE A 4 -15.66 51.79 7.98
C PHE A 4 -16.52 50.67 8.57
N LEU A 5 -17.08 49.83 7.70
CA LEU A 5 -17.81 48.62 8.10
C LEU A 5 -16.78 47.51 8.38
N PHE A 6 -16.53 47.22 9.65
CA PHE A 6 -15.75 46.05 10.06
C PHE A 6 -16.63 44.81 9.92
N LEU A 7 -16.44 44.05 8.84
CA LEU A 7 -17.07 42.74 8.68
C LEU A 7 -16.27 41.72 9.51
N ALA A 8 -16.80 41.33 10.67
CA ALA A 8 -16.25 40.22 11.44
C ALA A 8 -16.58 38.91 10.72
N ILE A 9 -15.58 38.31 10.07
CA ILE A 9 -15.70 36.97 9.49
C ILE A 9 -15.64 35.97 10.66
N ILE A 10 -16.79 35.44 11.05
CA ILE A 10 -16.87 34.28 11.93
C ILE A 10 -16.49 33.07 11.06
N LEU A 11 -15.24 32.62 11.17
CA LEU A 11 -14.80 31.38 10.56
C LEU A 11 -15.42 30.24 11.39
N ILE A 12 -16.53 29.66 10.91
CA ILE A 12 -17.05 28.41 11.48
C ILE A 12 -16.10 27.31 11.02
N ILE A 13 -15.14 26.95 11.88
CA ILE A 13 -14.30 25.78 11.66
C ILE A 13 -15.20 24.56 11.89
N GLY A 14 -15.90 24.13 10.84
CA GLY A 14 -16.56 22.84 10.86
C GLY A 14 -15.48 21.78 11.03
N ASN A 15 -15.56 20.97 12.10
CA ASN A 15 -14.77 19.75 12.17
C ASN A 15 -15.23 18.86 11.02
N VAL A 16 -14.49 18.86 9.90
CA VAL A 16 -14.69 17.85 8.86
C VAL A 16 -14.22 16.55 9.48
N SER A 17 -15.18 15.73 9.90
CA SER A 17 -14.89 14.38 10.37
C SER A 17 -14.64 13.52 9.15
N SER A 18 -13.44 12.96 9.04
CA SER A 18 -13.08 11.94 8.06
C SER A 18 -14.17 10.85 7.99
N LYS A 19 -14.55 10.45 6.78
CA LYS A 19 -15.48 9.36 6.49
C LYS A 19 -14.77 8.31 5.62
N PRO A 20 -14.03 7.37 6.25
CA PRO A 20 -13.31 6.33 5.54
C PRO A 20 -14.28 5.37 4.83
N VAL A 21 -13.93 5.02 3.60
CA VAL A 21 -14.49 3.90 2.85
C VAL A 21 -13.37 2.90 2.60
N ILE A 22 -13.53 1.69 3.15
CA ILE A 22 -12.60 0.57 3.00
C ILE A 22 -13.31 -0.54 2.20
N PRO A 23 -13.17 -0.58 0.86
CA PRO A 23 -13.91 -1.54 0.03
C PRO A 23 -13.55 -3.00 0.32
N PHE A 24 -12.33 -3.25 0.79
CA PHE A 24 -11.81 -4.56 1.16
C PHE A 24 -10.84 -4.43 2.33
N SER A 25 -10.99 -5.29 3.35
CA SER A 25 -10.12 -5.31 4.53
C SER A 25 -8.99 -6.32 4.35
N TYR A 26 -7.75 -5.85 4.51
CA TYR A 26 -6.55 -6.68 4.45
C TYR A 26 -5.93 -6.84 5.86
N PRO A 27 -5.23 -7.95 6.15
CA PRO A 27 -4.41 -8.03 7.35
C PRO A 27 -3.35 -6.93 7.33
N LEU A 28 -3.01 -6.40 8.50
CA LEU A 28 -1.85 -5.52 8.68
C LEU A 28 -0.68 -6.36 9.17
N TYR A 29 0.37 -6.44 8.35
CA TYR A 29 1.64 -7.06 8.72
C TYR A 29 2.73 -5.99 8.82
N LYS A 30 3.44 -5.99 9.95
CA LYS A 30 4.58 -5.10 10.17
C LYS A 30 5.86 -5.75 9.68
N GLN A 31 6.66 -5.03 8.92
CA GLN A 31 7.92 -5.57 8.39
C GLN A 31 8.93 -5.88 9.51
N CYS A 32 8.86 -5.13 10.62
CA CYS A 32 9.69 -5.34 11.82
C CYS A 32 9.05 -6.22 12.90
N ASP A 33 8.05 -7.03 12.56
CA ASP A 33 7.50 -8.01 13.50
C ASP A 33 8.57 -9.04 13.90
N SER A 34 8.67 -9.38 15.18
CA SER A 34 9.71 -10.27 15.70
C SER A 34 9.73 -11.67 15.08
N ARG A 35 8.63 -12.09 14.44
CA ARG A 35 8.52 -13.40 13.77
C ARG A 35 9.35 -13.53 12.50
N TRP A 36 9.65 -12.41 11.82
CA TRP A 36 10.33 -12.41 10.51
C TRP A 36 11.22 -11.20 10.28
N GLY A 37 11.13 -10.14 11.10
CA GLY A 37 11.78 -8.87 10.83
C GLY A 37 13.31 -8.95 10.74
N ASN A 38 13.93 -9.95 11.37
CA ASN A 38 15.37 -10.21 11.28
C ASN A 38 15.77 -11.12 10.11
N ASP A 39 14.82 -11.65 9.36
CA ASP A 39 15.10 -12.53 8.21
C ASP A 39 15.70 -11.70 7.08
N LEU A 40 16.77 -12.19 6.45
CA LEU A 40 17.37 -11.54 5.29
C LEU A 40 16.48 -11.73 4.05
N ILE A 41 16.32 -10.66 3.26
CA ILE A 41 15.84 -10.73 1.87
C ILE A 41 16.97 -11.30 1.01
N ILE A 42 18.03 -10.52 0.78
CA ILE A 42 19.31 -11.00 0.24
C ILE A 42 20.44 -10.51 1.16
N THR A 43 20.63 -9.20 1.24
CA THR A 43 21.71 -8.56 2.03
C THR A 43 21.21 -7.80 3.25
N GLU A 44 19.94 -7.35 3.23
CA GLU A 44 19.31 -6.61 4.32
C GLU A 44 18.09 -7.36 4.87
N THR A 45 17.63 -6.97 6.06
CA THR A 45 16.51 -7.64 6.72
C THR A 45 15.16 -7.20 6.17
N ILE A 46 14.12 -8.01 6.41
CA ILE A 46 12.73 -7.60 6.13
C ILE A 46 12.39 -6.30 6.88
N CYS A 47 12.86 -6.12 8.11
CA CYS A 47 12.61 -4.90 8.87
C CYS A 47 13.20 -3.66 8.18
N ASP A 48 14.37 -3.77 7.57
CA ASP A 48 15.07 -2.63 6.97
C ASP A 48 14.47 -2.23 5.61
N VAL A 49 14.21 -3.20 4.73
CA VAL A 49 13.87 -2.92 3.32
C VAL A 49 12.62 -3.65 2.80
N GLY A 50 11.91 -4.39 3.65
CA GLY A 50 10.81 -5.27 3.24
C GLY A 50 9.46 -4.61 2.99
N CYS A 51 9.37 -3.29 2.77
CA CYS A 51 8.09 -2.56 2.68
C CYS A 51 7.21 -3.03 1.50
N LEU A 52 7.79 -3.18 0.30
CA LEU A 52 7.06 -3.64 -0.87
C LEU A 52 6.62 -5.11 -0.73
N MET A 53 7.54 -6.00 -0.33
CA MET A 53 7.25 -7.42 -0.12
C MET A 53 6.18 -7.62 0.96
N SER A 54 6.26 -6.89 2.09
CA SER A 54 5.25 -6.96 3.15
C SER A 54 3.89 -6.45 2.67
N SER A 55 3.86 -5.42 1.83
CA SER A 55 2.63 -4.92 1.20
C SER A 55 1.99 -5.95 0.28
N CYS A 56 2.80 -6.65 -0.54
CA CYS A 56 2.33 -7.78 -1.34
C CYS A 56 1.81 -8.93 -0.46
N SER A 57 2.50 -9.26 0.64
CA SER A 57 2.06 -10.30 1.56
C SER A 57 0.69 -10.01 2.19
N MET A 58 0.43 -8.75 2.57
CA MET A 58 -0.88 -8.33 3.08
C MET A 58 -1.99 -8.55 2.04
N ALA A 59 -1.73 -8.22 0.77
CA ALA A 59 -2.67 -8.45 -0.31
C ALA A 59 -2.94 -9.94 -0.54
N ILE A 60 -1.89 -10.74 -0.70
CA ILE A 60 -1.96 -12.20 -0.92
C ILE A 60 -2.72 -12.88 0.23
N GLY A 61 -2.36 -12.57 1.48
CA GLY A 61 -3.01 -13.11 2.67
C GLY A 61 -4.47 -12.67 2.81
N GLY A 62 -4.77 -11.40 2.56
CA GLY A 62 -6.15 -10.88 2.60
C GLY A 62 -7.05 -11.51 1.53
N LYS A 63 -6.46 -11.93 0.40
CA LYS A 63 -7.15 -12.64 -0.68
C LYS A 63 -7.29 -14.14 -0.45
N GLY A 64 -6.79 -14.65 0.68
CA GLY A 64 -6.81 -16.08 0.98
C GLY A 64 -5.98 -16.90 -0.02
N ILE A 65 -4.99 -16.28 -0.67
CA ILE A 65 -4.04 -16.98 -1.51
C ILE A 65 -2.96 -17.56 -0.59
N THR A 66 -2.76 -18.87 -0.68
CA THR A 66 -1.80 -19.61 0.13
C THR A 66 -0.44 -19.64 -0.54
N ILE A 67 0.61 -19.81 0.27
CA ILE A 67 1.98 -20.05 -0.17
C ILE A 67 2.36 -21.44 0.35
N ASP A 68 2.64 -22.38 -0.55
CA ASP A 68 2.90 -23.80 -0.21
C ASP A 68 1.84 -24.39 0.74
N ASP A 69 0.55 -24.20 0.41
CA ASP A 69 -0.63 -24.57 1.22
C ASP A 69 -0.72 -23.91 2.62
N GLY A 70 0.17 -22.97 2.94
CA GLY A 70 0.18 -22.19 4.17
C GLY A 70 -0.37 -20.77 4.03
N ILE A 71 -0.60 -20.11 5.17
CA ILE A 71 -1.03 -18.71 5.23
C ILE A 71 0.10 -17.79 4.77
N SER A 72 -0.21 -16.88 3.83
CA SER A 72 0.72 -15.81 3.44
C SER A 72 0.92 -14.78 4.56
N ASN A 73 2.17 -14.62 4.97
CA ASN A 73 2.71 -13.55 5.81
C ASN A 73 4.12 -13.16 5.31
N PRO A 74 4.75 -12.08 5.79
CA PRO A 74 6.02 -11.63 5.25
C PRO A 74 7.14 -12.68 5.38
N GLY A 75 7.16 -13.47 6.45
CA GLY A 75 8.15 -14.55 6.61
C GLY A 75 7.97 -15.69 5.60
N SER A 76 6.73 -16.14 5.39
CA SER A 76 6.44 -17.20 4.40
C SER A 76 6.66 -16.73 2.97
N LEU A 77 6.26 -15.49 2.66
CA LEU A 77 6.47 -14.90 1.34
C LEU A 77 7.96 -14.66 1.06
N ASN A 78 8.71 -14.13 2.04
CA ASN A 78 10.14 -13.94 1.89
C ASN A 78 10.85 -15.28 1.62
N THR A 79 10.52 -16.31 2.40
CA THR A 79 11.08 -17.66 2.21
C THR A 79 10.82 -18.18 0.80
N TRP A 80 9.57 -18.09 0.33
CA TRP A 80 9.20 -18.54 -1.00
C TRP A 80 9.93 -17.75 -2.10
N LEU A 81 10.02 -16.43 -1.99
CA LEU A 81 10.69 -15.57 -2.97
C LEU A 81 12.18 -15.90 -3.07
N LYS A 82 12.86 -16.14 -1.95
CA LYS A 82 14.29 -16.55 -1.96
C LYS A 82 14.49 -17.88 -2.68
N SER A 83 13.57 -18.82 -2.52
CA SER A 83 13.64 -20.13 -3.16
C SER A 83 13.23 -20.14 -4.64
N ASN A 84 12.55 -19.09 -5.12
CA ASN A 84 11.97 -19.05 -6.46
C ASN A 84 12.46 -17.86 -7.30
N SER A 85 13.69 -17.38 -7.04
CA SER A 85 14.29 -16.25 -7.76
C SER A 85 13.41 -15.00 -7.77
N GLY A 86 12.70 -14.76 -6.67
CA GLY A 86 11.79 -13.63 -6.51
C GLY A 86 12.47 -12.30 -6.20
N TYR A 87 13.80 -12.30 -6.07
CA TYR A 87 14.59 -11.10 -5.83
C TYR A 87 15.75 -10.98 -6.82
N GLU A 88 16.15 -9.74 -7.11
CA GLU A 88 17.31 -9.40 -7.93
C GLU A 88 18.14 -8.28 -7.28
N GLY A 89 19.39 -8.14 -7.73
CA GLY A 89 20.31 -7.15 -7.19
C GLY A 89 20.54 -7.32 -5.69
N ASP A 90 20.51 -6.20 -4.95
CA ASP A 90 20.84 -6.20 -3.53
C ASP A 90 19.69 -6.64 -2.64
N ASN A 91 18.43 -6.29 -2.95
CA ASN A 91 17.21 -6.66 -2.22
C ASN A 91 15.91 -6.38 -3.04
N LEU A 92 15.98 -6.22 -4.37
CA LEU A 92 14.83 -5.76 -5.17
C LEU A 92 13.86 -6.91 -5.44
N LEU A 93 12.57 -6.69 -5.17
CA LEU A 93 11.50 -7.63 -5.52
C LEU A 93 11.31 -7.66 -7.04
N VAL A 94 11.37 -8.83 -7.64
CA VAL A 94 10.91 -9.06 -9.01
C VAL A 94 9.40 -9.24 -8.95
N GLU A 95 8.61 -8.18 -9.16
CA GLU A 95 7.16 -8.20 -8.87
C GLU A 95 6.39 -9.25 -9.68
N SER A 96 6.79 -9.48 -10.94
CA SER A 96 6.19 -10.51 -11.79
C SER A 96 6.43 -11.94 -11.28
N SER A 97 7.44 -12.17 -10.42
CA SER A 97 7.67 -13.49 -9.82
C SER A 97 6.51 -13.96 -8.95
N LEU A 98 5.69 -13.03 -8.43
CA LEU A 98 4.52 -13.36 -7.61
C LEU A 98 3.43 -14.11 -8.39
N GLU A 99 3.41 -14.04 -9.72
CA GLU A 99 2.50 -14.86 -10.54
C GLU A 99 2.79 -16.36 -10.41
N ASN A 100 4.02 -16.73 -10.05
CA ASN A 100 4.42 -18.12 -9.83
C ASN A 100 4.03 -18.64 -8.44
N VAL A 101 3.62 -17.77 -7.51
CA VAL A 101 3.04 -18.20 -6.21
C VAL A 101 1.68 -18.85 -6.44
N SER A 102 0.86 -18.28 -7.32
CA SER A 102 -0.48 -18.77 -7.60
C SER A 102 -0.99 -18.21 -8.93
N ASN A 103 -1.72 -19.04 -9.68
CA ASN A 103 -2.44 -18.61 -10.89
C ASN A 103 -3.57 -17.59 -10.63
N LYS A 104 -3.83 -17.25 -9.37
CA LYS A 104 -4.75 -16.19 -8.95
C LYS A 104 -4.08 -14.81 -8.91
N ILE A 105 -2.76 -14.74 -9.02
CA ILE A 105 -2.00 -13.49 -9.00
C ILE A 105 -1.61 -13.15 -10.44
N ASN A 106 -1.92 -11.91 -10.84
CA ASN A 106 -1.39 -11.34 -12.07
C ASN A 106 -0.77 -9.98 -11.79
N TYR A 107 0.47 -9.78 -12.22
CA TYR A 107 1.14 -8.49 -12.15
C TYR A 107 0.71 -7.63 -13.33
N VAL A 108 0.03 -6.52 -13.03
CA VAL A 108 -0.48 -5.59 -14.04
C VAL A 108 0.63 -4.65 -14.49
N GLY A 109 1.47 -4.19 -13.57
CA GLY A 109 2.64 -3.38 -13.90
C GLY A 109 3.02 -2.35 -12.84
N SER A 110 4.07 -1.60 -13.17
CA SER A 110 4.58 -0.45 -12.45
C SER A 110 4.25 0.82 -13.22
N PHE A 111 3.67 1.82 -12.54
CA PHE A 111 3.19 3.04 -13.16
C PHE A 111 3.65 4.28 -12.40
N PRO A 112 3.97 5.39 -13.09
CA PRO A 112 4.29 6.67 -12.44
C PRO A 112 3.03 7.30 -11.82
N SER A 113 3.19 8.23 -10.86
CA SER A 113 2.05 8.93 -10.24
C SER A 113 1.14 9.64 -11.24
N SER A 114 1.71 10.19 -12.31
CA SER A 114 0.97 10.90 -13.37
C SER A 114 0.02 10.02 -14.18
N GLN A 115 0.08 8.69 -14.04
CA GLN A 115 -0.74 7.76 -14.81
C GLN A 115 -2.21 7.72 -14.36
N TYR A 116 -2.47 7.98 -13.08
CA TYR A 116 -3.78 7.78 -12.46
C TYR A 116 -4.16 8.97 -11.62
N THR A 117 -5.38 9.46 -11.80
CA THR A 117 -6.01 10.48 -10.96
C THR A 117 -6.53 9.87 -9.66
N MET A 118 -6.94 10.71 -8.71
CA MET A 118 -7.60 10.24 -7.49
C MET A 118 -8.91 9.47 -7.79
N ASP A 119 -9.67 9.87 -8.80
CA ASP A 119 -10.87 9.14 -9.24
C ASP A 119 -10.54 7.74 -9.77
N ASP A 120 -9.41 7.60 -10.48
CA ASP A 120 -8.92 6.30 -10.92
C ASP A 120 -8.54 5.40 -9.73
N ILE A 121 -7.88 5.95 -8.71
CA ILE A 121 -7.54 5.23 -7.47
C ILE A 121 -8.81 4.73 -6.78
N ILE A 122 -9.81 5.60 -6.61
CA ILE A 122 -11.11 5.24 -6.02
C ILE A 122 -11.78 4.13 -6.83
N SER A 123 -11.78 4.25 -8.16
CA SER A 123 -12.33 3.23 -9.06
C SER A 123 -11.60 1.89 -8.92
N MET A 124 -10.28 1.88 -8.87
CA MET A 124 -9.47 0.67 -8.68
C MET A 124 -9.74 0.00 -7.33
N LEU A 125 -9.76 0.76 -6.23
CA LEU A 125 -10.07 0.24 -4.89
C LEU A 125 -11.46 -0.40 -4.83
N ASN A 126 -12.45 0.20 -5.50
CA ASN A 126 -13.83 -0.30 -5.51
C ASN A 126 -14.01 -1.58 -6.35
N LYS A 127 -13.12 -1.88 -7.32
CA LYS A 127 -13.16 -3.15 -8.08
C LYS A 127 -12.86 -4.36 -7.21
N LYS A 128 -12.15 -4.16 -6.09
CA LYS A 128 -11.73 -5.17 -5.11
C LYS A 128 -10.75 -6.21 -5.64
N ASP A 129 -10.76 -6.58 -6.92
CA ASP A 129 -9.81 -7.51 -7.54
C ASP A 129 -8.49 -6.84 -7.96
N LEU A 130 -8.44 -5.51 -8.03
CA LEU A 130 -7.18 -4.77 -8.19
C LEU A 130 -6.56 -4.46 -6.83
N ILE A 131 -5.30 -4.87 -6.69
CA ILE A 131 -4.43 -4.54 -5.57
C ILE A 131 -3.60 -3.34 -5.97
N LEU A 132 -3.65 -2.30 -5.15
CA LEU A 132 -2.90 -1.08 -5.35
C LEU A 132 -1.86 -0.93 -4.23
N ILE A 133 -0.58 -1.09 -4.57
CA ILE A 133 0.52 -0.70 -3.70
C ILE A 133 1.04 0.65 -4.19
N ILE A 134 1.01 1.66 -3.33
CA ILE A 134 1.42 3.01 -3.65
C ILE A 134 2.85 3.25 -3.18
N ASN A 135 3.64 3.95 -4.00
CA ASN A 135 4.99 4.38 -3.68
C ASN A 135 4.94 5.81 -3.14
N VAL A 136 5.48 6.02 -1.95
CA VAL A 136 5.40 7.27 -1.18
C VAL A 136 6.79 7.65 -0.68
N ASN A 137 6.88 8.71 0.13
CA ASN A 137 8.15 9.21 0.71
C ASN A 137 9.22 9.45 -0.36
N GLN A 138 8.86 10.15 -1.45
CA GLN A 138 9.78 10.45 -2.56
C GLN A 138 10.38 9.21 -3.24
N GLY A 139 9.68 8.07 -3.16
CA GLY A 139 10.06 6.84 -3.87
C GLY A 139 10.68 5.78 -2.96
N SER A 140 11.00 6.11 -1.71
CA SER A 140 11.72 5.20 -0.81
C SER A 140 10.85 4.19 -0.08
N HIS A 141 9.52 4.29 -0.17
CA HIS A 141 8.60 3.46 0.63
C HIS A 141 7.39 2.99 -0.16
N PHE A 142 6.93 1.77 0.11
CA PHE A 142 5.76 1.18 -0.52
C PHE A 142 4.76 0.72 0.53
N VAL A 143 3.47 1.02 0.31
CA VAL A 143 2.38 0.69 1.23
C VAL A 143 1.15 0.18 0.48
N LEU A 144 0.37 -0.69 1.10
CA LEU A 144 -0.86 -1.22 0.51
C LEU A 144 -2.00 -0.22 0.68
N ALA A 145 -2.57 0.29 -0.42
CA ALA A 145 -3.79 1.09 -0.36
C ALA A 145 -5.01 0.22 -0.06
N THR A 146 -5.85 0.68 0.86
CA THR A 146 -6.99 -0.09 1.40
C THR A 146 -8.32 0.65 1.26
N GLY A 147 -8.28 1.97 1.04
CA GLY A 147 -9.49 2.77 0.96
C GLY A 147 -9.22 4.25 0.68
N TYR A 148 -10.28 5.03 0.75
CA TYR A 148 -10.29 6.47 0.50
C TYR A 148 -11.25 7.16 1.48
N ASP A 149 -11.20 8.49 1.55
CA ASP A 149 -12.14 9.27 2.35
C ASP A 149 -13.18 9.99 1.47
N THR A 150 -14.43 10.04 1.93
CA THR A 150 -15.54 10.72 1.19
C THR A 150 -15.72 12.18 1.57
N THR A 151 -15.00 12.67 2.59
CA THR A 151 -14.98 14.07 3.02
C THR A 151 -13.63 14.73 2.75
N GLU A 152 -12.53 14.02 3.01
CA GLU A 152 -11.17 14.42 2.69
C GLU A 152 -10.75 13.79 1.35
N SER A 153 -11.17 14.39 0.23
CA SER A 153 -11.05 13.80 -1.11
C SER A 153 -9.62 13.48 -1.55
N ASP A 154 -8.60 13.98 -0.84
CA ASP A 154 -7.18 13.74 -1.12
C ASP A 154 -6.60 12.53 -0.36
N TYR A 155 -7.37 11.90 0.55
CA TYR A 155 -6.85 10.85 1.44
C TYR A 155 -6.98 9.45 0.82
N VAL A 156 -5.87 8.72 0.84
CA VAL A 156 -5.80 7.29 0.55
C VAL A 156 -5.41 6.55 1.83
N TYR A 157 -6.32 5.73 2.36
CA TYR A 157 -6.06 4.89 3.53
C TYR A 157 -5.16 3.71 3.17
N VAL A 158 -4.27 3.35 4.08
CA VAL A 158 -3.23 2.34 3.83
C VAL A 158 -3.04 1.38 5.00
N ASN A 159 -2.59 0.18 4.67
CA ASN A 159 -1.83 -0.64 5.59
C ASN A 159 -0.34 -0.37 5.33
N ASP A 160 0.30 0.36 6.24
CA ASP A 160 1.72 0.69 6.16
C ASP A 160 2.55 -0.35 6.94
N PRO A 161 3.44 -1.12 6.30
CA PRO A 161 4.25 -2.13 6.98
C PRO A 161 5.38 -1.52 7.82
N GLY A 162 5.84 -0.30 7.53
CA GLY A 162 6.99 0.35 8.18
C GLY A 162 6.58 1.36 9.27
N PHE A 163 5.50 2.09 9.08
CA PHE A 163 5.10 3.21 9.96
C PHE A 163 3.69 3.04 10.54
N THR A 164 3.36 3.76 11.60
CA THR A 164 1.99 3.79 12.17
C THR A 164 1.04 4.71 11.39
N LYS A 165 1.47 5.24 10.23
CA LYS A 165 0.68 6.13 9.37
C LYS A 165 -0.45 5.33 8.72
N SER A 166 -1.68 5.83 8.82
CA SER A 166 -2.90 5.14 8.36
C SER A 166 -3.44 5.65 7.03
N TYR A 167 -2.96 6.80 6.56
CA TYR A 167 -3.32 7.36 5.26
C TYR A 167 -2.17 8.18 4.71
N TYR A 168 -2.14 8.33 3.39
CA TYR A 168 -1.29 9.28 2.66
C TYR A 168 -2.21 10.19 1.84
N THR A 169 -1.72 11.37 1.47
CA THR A 169 -2.44 12.19 0.49
C THR A 169 -2.13 11.71 -0.93
N TYR A 170 -2.98 12.01 -1.91
CA TYR A 170 -2.68 11.72 -3.31
C TYR A 170 -1.38 12.38 -3.76
N GLN A 171 -1.04 13.56 -3.22
CA GLN A 171 0.22 14.25 -3.48
C GLN A 171 1.46 13.52 -2.93
N ASP A 172 1.31 12.71 -1.88
CA ASP A 172 2.41 11.89 -1.35
C ASP A 172 2.78 10.74 -2.31
N ILE A 173 1.89 10.38 -3.26
CA ILE A 173 2.05 9.23 -4.14
C ILE A 173 2.91 9.60 -5.35
N VAL A 174 4.01 8.87 -5.53
CA VAL A 174 4.96 9.05 -6.64
C VAL A 174 4.96 7.89 -7.65
N GLY A 175 4.25 6.80 -7.35
CA GLY A 175 4.12 5.66 -8.26
C GLY A 175 3.23 4.54 -7.71
N TYR A 176 3.05 3.52 -8.53
CA TYR A 176 2.15 2.40 -8.26
C TYR A 176 2.80 1.07 -8.63
N ARG A 177 2.46 0.03 -7.87
CA ARG A 177 2.54 -1.38 -8.28
C ARG A 177 1.13 -1.95 -8.24
N ILE A 178 0.67 -2.47 -9.37
CA ILE A 178 -0.69 -2.97 -9.51
C ILE A 178 -0.66 -4.47 -9.76
N PHE A 179 -1.48 -5.18 -9.03
CA PHE A 179 -1.75 -6.60 -9.24
C PHE A 179 -3.25 -6.82 -9.38
N LYS A 180 -3.60 -7.96 -9.97
CA LYS A 180 -4.95 -8.51 -9.91
C LYS A 180 -4.91 -9.77 -9.04
N MET A 181 -5.82 -9.85 -8.05
CA MET A 181 -5.94 -10.97 -7.09
C MET A 181 -7.38 -11.23 -6.65
#